data_AF-A0A9J6FWW8-F1
#
_entry.id   AF-A0A9J6FWW8-F1
#
_cell.length_a   1.000
_cell.length_b   1.000
_cell.length_c   1.000
_cell.angle_alpha   90.00
_cell.angle_beta   90.00
_cell.angle_gamma   90.00
#
_symmetry.space_group_name_H-M   'P 1'
#
loop_
_entity.id
_entity.type
_entity.pdbx_description
1 polymer ?
#
loop_
_entity_poly.entity_id
_entity_poly.type
_entity_poly.pdbx_seq_one_letter_code
_entity_poly.pdbx_strand_id
1 'polypeptide(L)'
;MNFNATDEAVELIFDGLSKNKSLEKVTIIGWYPFDEVVPTIGDWLEQSAKLYHLAWACIFWPPTVSVLLCELRERLQNSYTLSYFYVDNNGQEEAKLQAVQNLIHRNASFVERAVGFVLGSRLKICATAFELVSWHPLVLYRVQELASVSESEAHEKIRESTQRLNLDFWRLSGIVKEEFVCYAAEGPELQIDQLGLDAWQEVRKFITVADVLDGSES
;
A
#
# COMPACT_ATOMS: atom_id res chain seq x y z
N MET A 1 -1.65 29.15 -15.85
CA MET A 1 -1.29 30.31 -15.01
C MET A 1 0.10 30.04 -14.46
N ASN A 2 1.10 30.84 -14.80
CA ASN A 2 2.42 30.78 -14.15
C ASN A 2 2.34 31.55 -12.84
N PHE A 3 2.36 30.86 -11.72
CA PHE A 3 2.52 31.48 -10.42
C PHE A 3 4.02 31.67 -10.20
N ASN A 4 4.48 32.93 -10.20
CA ASN A 4 5.84 33.26 -9.81
C ASN A 4 5.85 33.31 -8.27
N ALA A 5 5.92 32.15 -7.63
CA ALA A 5 6.01 32.03 -6.18
C ALA A 5 7.46 32.26 -5.73
N THR A 6 7.66 32.98 -4.63
CA THR A 6 8.98 33.09 -3.97
C THR A 6 9.35 31.77 -3.31
N ASP A 7 10.64 31.54 -3.07
CA ASP A 7 11.14 30.31 -2.41
C ASP A 7 10.47 30.09 -1.05
N GLU A 8 10.29 31.15 -0.26
CA GLU A 8 9.53 31.13 1.01
C GLU A 8 8.07 30.64 0.83
N ALA A 9 7.42 31.03 -0.28
CA ALA A 9 6.06 30.60 -0.55
C ALA A 9 6.01 29.12 -0.95
N VAL A 10 7.04 28.62 -1.65
CA VAL A 10 7.18 27.20 -1.98
C VAL A 10 7.36 26.37 -0.71
N GLU A 11 8.25 26.79 0.20
CA GLU A 11 8.46 26.13 1.50
C GLU A 11 7.17 26.06 2.32
N LEU A 12 6.46 27.19 2.46
CA LEU A 12 5.19 27.25 3.20
C LEU A 12 4.14 26.30 2.62
N ILE A 13 4.11 26.14 1.30
CA ILE A 13 3.16 25.24 0.65
C ILE A 13 3.52 23.79 0.91
N PHE A 14 4.79 23.39 0.79
CA PHE A 14 5.18 22.01 1.06
C PHE A 14 5.07 21.65 2.56
N ASP A 15 5.31 22.59 3.46
CA ASP A 15 5.01 22.42 4.90
C ASP A 15 3.50 22.28 5.16
N GLY A 16 2.67 23.05 4.43
CA GLY A 16 1.22 22.89 4.47
C GLY A 16 0.75 21.53 3.91
N LEU A 17 1.35 21.09 2.81
CA LEU A 17 1.05 19.81 2.16
C LEU A 17 1.46 18.62 3.05
N SER A 18 2.63 18.66 3.67
CA SER A 18 3.11 17.58 4.56
C SER A 18 2.18 17.34 5.75
N LYS A 19 1.49 18.39 6.21
CA LYS A 19 0.47 18.31 7.28
C LYS A 19 -0.89 17.85 6.78
N ASN A 20 -1.12 17.83 5.46
CA ASN A 20 -2.38 17.43 4.88
C ASN A 20 -2.57 15.91 4.88
N LYS A 21 -3.68 15.44 5.44
CA LYS A 21 -4.04 14.00 5.52
C LYS A 21 -5.23 13.60 4.66
N SER A 22 -5.77 14.53 3.87
CA SER A 22 -7.00 14.34 3.10
C SER A 22 -6.79 14.31 1.59
N LEU A 23 -5.69 14.87 1.09
CA LEU A 23 -5.39 14.91 -0.34
C LEU A 23 -5.09 13.51 -0.87
N GLU A 24 -5.76 13.20 -1.98
CA GLU A 24 -5.67 11.90 -2.65
C GLU A 24 -4.94 11.97 -3.99
N LYS A 25 -5.13 13.09 -4.69
CA LYS A 25 -4.59 13.35 -6.02
C LYS A 25 -3.99 14.74 -6.03
N VAL A 26 -2.73 14.86 -6.40
CA VAL A 26 -2.03 16.14 -6.52
C VAL A 26 -1.34 16.20 -7.86
N THR A 27 -1.55 17.31 -8.56
CA THR A 27 -0.83 17.65 -9.79
C THR A 27 -0.17 19.01 -9.62
N ILE A 28 1.16 19.03 -9.72
CA ILE A 28 1.98 20.23 -9.61
C ILE A 28 2.44 20.60 -11.03
N ILE A 29 2.17 21.83 -11.45
CA ILE A 29 2.46 22.30 -12.81
C ILE A 29 3.22 23.61 -12.76
N GLY A 30 4.35 23.68 -13.46
CA GLY A 30 5.13 24.90 -13.63
C GLY A 30 5.83 25.39 -12.35
N TRP A 31 6.05 24.50 -11.39
CA TRP A 31 6.73 24.78 -10.11
C TRP A 31 7.99 23.93 -9.98
N TYR A 32 9.08 24.56 -9.55
CA TYR A 32 10.39 23.94 -9.35
C TYR A 32 10.64 23.84 -7.84
N PRO A 33 10.75 22.64 -7.26
CA PRO A 33 11.27 22.54 -5.90
C PRO A 33 12.79 22.78 -5.94
N PHE A 34 13.32 23.34 -4.87
CA PHE A 34 14.76 23.36 -4.61
C PHE A 34 15.12 22.17 -3.71
N ASP A 35 16.39 21.79 -3.70
CA ASP A 35 16.86 20.55 -3.08
C ASP A 35 16.50 20.49 -1.58
N GLU A 36 16.41 21.63 -0.89
CA GLU A 36 16.07 21.75 0.53
C GLU A 36 14.64 21.28 0.87
N VAL A 37 13.71 21.33 -0.09
CA VAL A 37 12.30 20.97 0.14
C VAL A 37 12.02 19.50 -0.18
N VAL A 38 12.93 18.83 -0.88
CA VAL A 38 12.79 17.42 -1.28
C VAL A 38 12.55 16.48 -0.09
N PRO A 39 13.27 16.59 1.05
CA PRO A 39 13.00 15.74 2.22
C PRO A 39 11.56 15.91 2.74
N THR A 40 11.05 17.14 2.80
CA THR A 40 9.68 17.44 3.23
C THR A 40 8.64 16.79 2.31
N ILE A 41 8.93 16.71 1.01
CA ILE A 41 8.09 16.00 0.03
C ILE A 41 8.14 14.49 0.28
N GLY A 42 9.34 13.94 0.55
CA GLY A 42 9.52 12.54 0.91
C GLY A 42 8.72 12.15 2.15
N ASP A 43 8.85 12.92 3.22
CA ASP A 43 8.12 12.73 4.47
C ASP A 43 6.61 12.80 4.27
N TRP A 44 6.13 13.75 3.46
CA TRP A 44 4.71 13.86 3.12
C TRP A 44 4.18 12.60 2.43
N LEU A 45 4.91 12.09 1.45
CA LEU A 45 4.50 10.92 0.67
C LEU A 45 4.58 9.62 1.49
N GLU A 46 5.53 9.53 2.40
CA GLU A 46 5.64 8.41 3.34
C GLU A 46 4.48 8.39 4.33
N GLN A 47 4.13 9.54 4.90
CA GLN A 47 3.12 9.65 5.96
C GLN A 47 1.68 9.72 5.45
N SER A 48 1.48 10.04 4.17
CA SER A 48 0.12 10.14 3.62
C SER A 48 -0.48 8.75 3.41
N ALA A 49 -1.59 8.50 4.12
CA ALA A 49 -2.42 7.31 3.93
C ALA A 49 -3.44 7.45 2.79
N LYS A 50 -3.49 8.61 2.11
CA LYS A 50 -4.51 8.90 1.09
C LYS A 50 -3.95 9.31 -0.27
N LEU A 51 -2.76 9.89 -0.32
CA LEU A 51 -2.17 10.40 -1.56
C LEU A 51 -1.69 9.24 -2.45
N TYR A 52 -2.54 8.82 -3.38
CA TYR A 52 -2.24 7.73 -4.31
C TYR A 52 -1.82 8.20 -5.70
N HIS A 53 -1.94 9.50 -6.00
CA HIS A 53 -1.57 10.08 -7.28
C HIS A 53 -0.77 11.36 -7.07
N LEU A 54 0.47 11.36 -7.54
CA LEU A 54 1.31 12.55 -7.66
C LEU A 54 1.77 12.73 -9.11
N ALA A 55 1.40 13.84 -9.75
CA ALA A 55 1.93 14.20 -11.05
C ALA A 55 2.67 15.53 -10.98
N TRP A 56 3.88 15.59 -11.53
CA TRP A 56 4.69 16.78 -11.54
C TRP A 56 5.12 17.12 -12.96
N ALA A 57 4.40 18.07 -13.56
CA ALA A 57 4.66 18.56 -14.91
C ALA A 57 5.44 19.87 -14.81
N CYS A 58 6.75 19.76 -14.65
CA CYS A 58 7.67 20.90 -14.64
C CYS A 58 9.02 20.50 -15.26
N ILE A 59 9.71 21.45 -15.91
CA ILE A 59 11.04 21.21 -16.48
C ILE A 59 12.07 21.29 -15.36
N PHE A 60 12.22 20.23 -14.58
CA PHE A 60 13.17 20.26 -13.48
C PHE A 60 14.61 20.44 -13.93
N TRP A 61 15.41 21.06 -13.05
CA TRP A 61 16.86 21.00 -13.14
C TRP A 61 17.32 19.56 -12.87
N PRO A 62 18.20 18.96 -13.70
CA PRO A 62 18.59 17.55 -13.55
C PRO A 62 19.08 17.15 -12.15
N PRO A 63 19.87 17.98 -11.43
CA PRO A 63 20.30 17.65 -10.06
C PRO A 63 19.12 17.44 -9.10
N THR A 64 18.13 18.33 -9.12
CA THR A 64 16.97 18.27 -8.22
C THR A 64 16.08 17.07 -8.52
N VAL A 65 15.89 16.70 -9.80
CA VAL A 65 15.16 15.45 -10.13
C VAL A 65 15.86 14.24 -9.54
N SER A 66 17.19 14.19 -9.67
CA SER A 66 17.97 13.10 -9.11
C SER A 66 17.78 12.98 -7.61
N VAL A 67 17.85 14.09 -6.86
CA VAL A 67 17.65 14.10 -5.40
C VAL A 67 16.23 13.64 -5.05
N LEU A 68 15.21 14.15 -5.73
CA LEU A 68 13.82 13.72 -5.54
C LEU A 68 13.64 12.22 -5.79
N LEU A 69 14.15 11.69 -6.91
CA LEU A 69 13.99 10.28 -7.24
C LEU A 69 14.72 9.35 -6.23
N CYS A 70 15.87 9.78 -5.71
CA CYS A 70 16.55 9.06 -4.64
C CYS A 70 15.72 9.04 -3.36
N GLU A 71 15.24 10.21 -2.91
CA GLU A 71 14.40 10.33 -1.71
C GLU A 71 13.14 9.47 -1.85
N LEU A 72 12.42 9.58 -2.98
CA LEU A 72 11.22 8.80 -3.24
C LEU A 72 11.50 7.30 -3.24
N ARG A 73 12.61 6.88 -3.84
CA ARG A 73 12.98 5.46 -3.85
C ARG A 73 13.17 4.91 -2.46
N GLU A 74 13.79 5.67 -1.56
CA GLU A 74 14.03 5.23 -0.17
C GLU A 74 12.73 5.20 0.63
N ARG A 75 11.93 6.27 0.54
CA ARG A 75 10.68 6.42 1.31
C ARG A 75 9.57 5.47 0.85
N LEU A 76 9.47 5.20 -0.45
CA LEU A 76 8.41 4.36 -1.01
C LEU A 76 8.69 2.85 -0.88
N GLN A 77 9.85 2.42 -0.34
CA GLN A 77 10.09 0.99 -0.13
C GLN A 77 9.05 0.37 0.80
N ASN A 78 8.66 1.11 1.83
CA ASN A 78 7.73 0.67 2.88
C ASN A 78 6.35 1.33 2.77
N SER A 79 6.16 2.27 1.84
CA SER A 79 4.86 2.90 1.57
C SER A 79 4.16 2.27 0.38
N TYR A 80 2.88 1.96 0.56
CA TYR A 80 2.01 1.35 -0.45
C TYR A 80 0.92 2.30 -0.96
N THR A 81 0.91 3.56 -0.51
CA THR A 81 -0.12 4.53 -0.89
C THR A 81 0.03 5.00 -2.33
N LEU A 82 1.25 5.31 -2.77
CA LEU A 82 1.43 5.90 -4.10
C LEU A 82 1.27 4.83 -5.19
N SER A 83 0.24 5.00 -6.04
CA SER A 83 -0.12 4.07 -7.12
C SER A 83 0.01 4.70 -8.51
N TYR A 84 0.17 6.02 -8.59
CA TYR A 84 0.52 6.73 -9.81
C TYR A 84 1.56 7.80 -9.48
N PHE A 85 2.65 7.82 -10.26
CA PHE A 85 3.54 8.95 -10.26
C PHE A 85 4.12 9.28 -11.62
N TYR A 86 4.16 10.57 -11.89
CA TYR A 86 4.69 11.15 -13.10
C TYR A 86 5.59 12.33 -12.72
N VAL A 87 6.77 12.39 -13.31
CA VAL A 87 7.67 13.53 -13.25
C VAL A 87 8.24 13.74 -14.64
N ASP A 88 8.18 14.97 -15.14
CA ASP A 88 8.89 15.30 -16.37
C ASP A 88 10.40 15.39 -16.07
N ASN A 89 11.17 14.56 -16.76
CA ASN A 89 12.59 14.38 -16.55
C ASN A 89 13.40 14.64 -17.82
N ASN A 90 12.76 15.07 -18.93
CA ASN A 90 13.44 15.31 -20.22
C ASN A 90 14.40 14.18 -20.67
N GLY A 91 14.14 12.92 -20.29
CA GLY A 91 14.98 11.76 -20.57
C GLY A 91 16.29 11.66 -19.76
N GLN A 92 16.51 12.52 -18.77
CA GLN A 92 17.59 12.36 -17.79
C GLN A 92 17.21 11.31 -16.74
N GLU A 93 18.17 10.84 -15.94
CA GLU A 93 17.92 10.01 -14.73
C GLU A 93 16.96 8.82 -14.92
N GLU A 94 16.88 8.25 -16.12
CA GLU A 94 15.90 7.24 -16.51
C GLU A 94 15.97 5.99 -15.62
N ALA A 95 17.18 5.57 -15.25
CA ALA A 95 17.39 4.45 -14.34
C ALA A 95 16.80 4.70 -12.94
N LYS A 96 16.93 5.92 -12.40
CA LYS A 96 16.34 6.30 -11.10
C LYS A 96 14.82 6.39 -11.21
N LEU A 97 14.32 6.97 -12.30
CA LEU A 97 12.89 7.07 -12.56
C LEU A 97 12.27 5.67 -12.66
N GLN A 98 12.90 4.76 -13.39
CA GLN A 98 12.47 3.38 -13.52
C GLN A 98 12.44 2.66 -12.16
N ALA A 99 13.42 2.91 -11.29
CA ALA A 99 13.43 2.35 -9.93
C ALA A 99 12.21 2.79 -9.11
N VAL A 100 11.84 4.07 -9.18
CA VAL A 100 10.63 4.60 -8.53
C VAL A 100 9.37 4.03 -9.18
N GLN A 101 9.30 3.98 -10.51
CA GLN A 101 8.18 3.38 -11.25
C GLN A 101 7.96 1.92 -10.88
N ASN A 102 9.01 1.14 -10.65
CA ASN A 102 8.88 -0.25 -10.22
C ASN A 102 8.18 -0.38 -8.85
N LEU A 103 8.44 0.54 -7.91
CA LEU A 103 7.75 0.58 -6.61
C LEU A 103 6.26 0.93 -6.78
N ILE A 104 5.95 1.86 -7.68
CA ILE A 104 4.57 2.26 -7.97
C ILE A 104 3.80 1.13 -8.65
N HIS A 105 4.41 0.45 -9.63
CA HIS A 105 3.83 -0.73 -10.26
C HIS A 105 3.60 -1.87 -9.26
N ARG A 106 4.52 -2.08 -8.32
CA ARG A 106 4.34 -3.01 -7.20
C ARG A 106 3.09 -2.64 -6.39
N ASN A 107 2.95 -1.37 -6.00
CA ASN A 107 1.80 -0.88 -5.21
C ASN A 107 0.48 -1.06 -5.98
N ALA A 108 0.44 -0.68 -7.26
CA ALA A 108 -0.72 -0.90 -8.12
C ALA A 108 -1.07 -2.40 -8.25
N SER A 109 -0.07 -3.27 -8.38
CA SER A 109 -0.28 -4.73 -8.42
C SER A 109 -0.87 -5.25 -7.10
N PHE A 110 -0.47 -4.71 -5.95
CA PHE A 110 -1.09 -5.04 -4.66
C PHE A 110 -2.56 -4.61 -4.63
N VAL A 111 -2.90 -3.42 -5.12
CA VAL A 111 -4.30 -2.96 -5.21
C VAL A 111 -5.14 -3.94 -6.04
N GLU A 112 -4.69 -4.32 -7.24
CA GLU A 112 -5.44 -5.26 -8.10
C GLU A 112 -5.59 -6.65 -7.45
N ARG A 113 -4.55 -7.15 -6.78
CA ARG A 113 -4.61 -8.43 -6.06
C ARG A 113 -5.55 -8.37 -4.85
N ALA A 114 -5.55 -7.26 -4.12
CA ALA A 114 -6.46 -7.02 -3.00
C ALA A 114 -7.91 -6.99 -3.49
N VAL A 115 -8.19 -6.31 -4.61
CA VAL A 115 -9.50 -6.32 -5.25
C VAL A 115 -9.88 -7.74 -5.66
N GLY A 116 -8.97 -8.50 -6.26
CA GLY A 116 -9.19 -9.92 -6.58
C GLY A 116 -9.57 -10.75 -5.35
N PHE A 117 -8.97 -10.49 -4.19
CA PHE A 117 -9.40 -11.13 -2.93
C PHE A 117 -10.84 -10.75 -2.58
N VAL A 118 -11.19 -9.46 -2.60
CA VAL A 118 -12.56 -8.98 -2.32
C VAL A 118 -13.60 -9.61 -3.25
N LEU A 119 -13.22 -9.81 -4.52
CA LEU A 119 -14.06 -10.46 -5.53
C LEU A 119 -14.09 -12.00 -5.42
N GLY A 120 -13.44 -12.59 -4.42
CA GLY A 120 -13.57 -14.00 -4.06
C GLY A 120 -12.34 -14.87 -4.28
N SER A 121 -11.20 -14.31 -4.70
CA SER A 121 -9.95 -15.08 -4.76
C SER A 121 -9.58 -15.65 -3.38
N ARG A 122 -9.07 -16.87 -3.39
CA ARG A 122 -8.54 -17.58 -2.21
C ARG A 122 -7.03 -17.78 -2.29
N LEU A 123 -6.37 -17.20 -3.29
CA LEU A 123 -4.93 -17.30 -3.42
C LEU A 123 -4.25 -16.54 -2.29
N LYS A 124 -3.22 -17.15 -1.69
CA LYS A 124 -2.40 -16.53 -0.64
C LYS A 124 -1.90 -15.14 -1.05
N ILE A 125 -1.40 -14.99 -2.27
CA ILE A 125 -0.91 -13.70 -2.78
C ILE A 125 -1.97 -12.59 -2.79
N CYS A 126 -3.25 -12.93 -2.99
CA CYS A 126 -4.36 -11.99 -2.98
C CYS A 126 -4.75 -11.65 -1.53
N ALA A 127 -4.76 -12.64 -0.64
CA ALA A 127 -4.98 -12.44 0.79
C ALA A 127 -3.88 -11.56 1.41
N THR A 128 -2.61 -11.82 1.10
CA THR A 128 -1.46 -10.99 1.50
C THR A 128 -1.61 -9.55 1.02
N ALA A 129 -1.95 -9.37 -0.26
CA ALA A 129 -2.17 -8.04 -0.82
C ALA A 129 -3.33 -7.32 -0.11
N PHE A 130 -4.44 -8.01 0.10
CA PHE A 130 -5.60 -7.45 0.80
C PHE A 130 -5.28 -7.05 2.23
N GLU A 131 -4.59 -7.89 2.99
CA GLU A 131 -4.15 -7.53 4.33
C GLU A 131 -3.30 -6.26 4.34
N LEU A 132 -2.41 -6.12 3.35
CA LEU A 132 -1.48 -5.01 3.26
C LEU A 132 -2.14 -3.69 2.83
N VAL A 133 -3.06 -3.72 1.86
CA VAL A 133 -3.59 -2.50 1.21
C VAL A 133 -5.12 -2.38 1.18
N SER A 134 -5.87 -3.15 1.98
CA SER A 134 -7.34 -3.06 2.04
C SER A 134 -7.87 -1.66 2.38
N TRP A 135 -7.10 -0.87 3.12
CA TRP A 135 -7.41 0.52 3.46
C TRP A 135 -7.25 1.49 2.28
N HIS A 136 -6.60 1.07 1.20
CA HIS A 136 -6.20 1.94 0.11
C HIS A 136 -7.42 2.43 -0.70
N PRO A 137 -7.57 3.74 -0.99
CA PRO A 137 -8.77 4.28 -1.66
C PRO A 137 -9.08 3.64 -3.02
N LEU A 138 -8.05 3.30 -3.80
CA LEU A 138 -8.24 2.63 -5.09
C LEU A 138 -8.85 1.23 -4.97
N VAL A 139 -8.70 0.52 -3.84
CA VAL A 139 -9.37 -0.78 -3.66
C VAL A 139 -10.89 -0.58 -3.67
N LEU A 140 -11.39 0.41 -2.92
CA LEU A 140 -12.81 0.74 -2.90
C LEU A 140 -13.32 1.14 -4.29
N TYR A 141 -12.61 2.03 -4.98
CA TYR A 141 -12.98 2.47 -6.32
C TYR A 141 -13.05 1.29 -7.31
N ARG A 142 -12.03 0.43 -7.30
CA ARG A 142 -11.96 -0.72 -8.21
C ARG A 142 -12.99 -1.81 -7.91
N VAL A 143 -13.32 -2.03 -6.63
CA VAL A 143 -14.41 -2.95 -6.25
C VAL A 143 -15.75 -2.44 -6.78
N GLN A 144 -16.05 -1.15 -6.63
CA GLN A 144 -17.27 -0.55 -7.20
C GLN A 144 -17.33 -0.75 -8.72
N GLU A 145 -16.24 -0.42 -9.41
CA GLU A 145 -16.14 -0.53 -10.86
C GLU A 145 -16.33 -1.98 -11.35
N LEU A 146 -15.56 -2.92 -10.80
CA LEU A 146 -15.53 -4.30 -11.31
C LEU A 146 -16.74 -5.13 -10.88
N ALA A 147 -17.29 -4.88 -9.68
CA ALA A 147 -18.50 -5.56 -9.24
C ALA A 147 -19.79 -4.85 -9.68
N SER A 148 -19.69 -3.66 -10.29
CA SER A 148 -20.84 -2.81 -10.63
C SER A 148 -21.77 -2.54 -9.43
N VAL A 149 -21.18 -2.19 -8.28
CA VAL A 149 -21.91 -1.98 -7.02
C VAL A 149 -21.76 -0.55 -6.51
N SER A 150 -22.66 -0.15 -5.61
CA SER A 150 -22.57 1.13 -4.91
C SER A 150 -21.39 1.19 -3.95
N GLU A 151 -20.98 2.39 -3.54
CA GLU A 151 -19.92 2.61 -2.55
C GLU A 151 -20.20 1.87 -1.23
N SER A 152 -21.45 1.92 -0.75
CA SER A 152 -21.86 1.22 0.49
C SER A 152 -21.72 -0.29 0.36
N GLU A 153 -22.09 -0.87 -0.78
CA GLU A 153 -21.96 -2.31 -1.03
C GLU A 153 -20.48 -2.71 -1.20
N ALA A 154 -19.67 -1.86 -1.81
CA ALA A 154 -18.23 -2.09 -1.91
C ALA A 154 -17.55 -2.07 -0.54
N HIS A 155 -17.92 -1.13 0.33
CA HIS A 155 -17.48 -1.13 1.74
C HIS A 155 -17.88 -2.40 2.47
N GLU A 156 -19.11 -2.87 2.26
CA GLU A 156 -19.58 -4.11 2.87
C GLU A 156 -18.76 -5.32 2.39
N LYS A 157 -18.50 -5.44 1.07
CA LYS A 157 -17.64 -6.51 0.53
C LYS A 157 -16.22 -6.50 1.09
N ILE A 158 -15.64 -5.32 1.28
CA ILE A 158 -14.32 -5.17 1.91
C ILE A 158 -14.40 -5.64 3.37
N ARG A 159 -15.44 -5.24 4.11
CA ARG A 159 -15.65 -5.64 5.51
C ARG A 159 -15.83 -7.16 5.65
N GLU A 160 -16.66 -7.76 4.82
CA GLU A 160 -16.85 -9.23 4.76
C GLU A 160 -15.55 -9.95 4.42
N SER A 161 -14.73 -9.36 3.53
CA SER A 161 -13.42 -9.93 3.18
C SER A 161 -12.42 -9.85 4.33
N THR A 162 -12.45 -8.79 5.15
CA THR A 162 -11.68 -8.73 6.39
C THR A 162 -12.10 -9.82 7.39
N GLN A 163 -13.41 -10.04 7.56
CA GLN A 163 -13.90 -11.12 8.41
C GLN A 163 -13.45 -12.49 7.88
N ARG A 164 -13.59 -12.72 6.58
CA ARG A 164 -13.13 -13.95 5.93
C ARG A 164 -11.63 -14.17 6.11
N LEU A 165 -10.80 -13.13 5.93
CA LEU A 165 -9.36 -13.22 6.16
C LEU A 165 -9.04 -13.68 7.58
N ASN A 166 -9.76 -13.19 8.58
CA ASN A 166 -9.55 -13.56 9.98
C ASN A 166 -10.01 -14.99 10.29
N LEU A 167 -11.15 -15.41 9.75
CA LEU A 167 -11.70 -16.75 9.96
C LEU A 167 -10.89 -17.83 9.23
N ASP A 168 -10.49 -17.55 7.99
CA ASP A 168 -9.82 -18.51 7.11
C ASP A 168 -8.29 -18.33 7.11
N PHE A 169 -7.72 -17.52 8.01
CA PHE A 169 -6.30 -17.15 8.02
C PHE A 169 -5.36 -18.37 7.89
N TRP A 170 -5.58 -19.39 8.72
CA TRP A 170 -4.73 -20.58 8.76
C TRP A 170 -4.73 -21.35 7.45
N ARG A 171 -5.85 -21.34 6.73
CA ARG A 171 -5.98 -21.95 5.40
C ARG A 171 -5.40 -21.07 4.30
N LEU A 172 -5.71 -19.78 4.31
CA LEU A 172 -5.22 -18.81 3.33
C LEU A 172 -3.70 -18.62 3.37
N SER A 173 -3.09 -18.72 4.56
CA SER A 173 -1.64 -18.65 4.74
C SER A 173 -0.92 -19.95 4.39
N GLY A 174 -1.65 -21.07 4.31
CA GLY A 174 -1.10 -22.39 4.02
C GLY A 174 -0.60 -23.17 5.25
N ILE A 175 -0.79 -22.66 6.47
CA ILE A 175 -0.45 -23.38 7.71
C ILE A 175 -1.30 -24.65 7.85
N VAL A 176 -2.60 -24.56 7.52
CA VAL A 176 -3.56 -25.66 7.62
C VAL A 176 -4.11 -25.97 6.23
N LYS A 177 -3.95 -27.21 5.77
CA LYS A 177 -4.56 -27.66 4.50
C LYS A 177 -6.03 -28.02 4.68
N GLU A 178 -6.35 -28.82 5.69
CA GLU A 178 -7.71 -29.31 5.93
C GLU A 178 -8.15 -29.02 7.37
N GLU A 179 -7.48 -29.64 8.34
CA GLU A 179 -7.73 -29.51 9.76
C GLU A 179 -6.42 -29.45 10.57
N PHE A 180 -6.55 -28.94 11.79
CA PHE A 180 -5.46 -28.82 12.75
C PHE A 180 -5.83 -29.66 13.97
N VAL A 181 -5.13 -30.77 14.17
CA VAL A 181 -5.41 -31.75 15.22
C VAL A 181 -4.11 -32.11 15.91
N CYS A 182 -4.10 -32.05 17.24
CA CYS A 182 -2.97 -32.51 18.03
C CYS A 182 -3.04 -34.02 18.24
N TYR A 183 -1.88 -34.64 18.43
CA TYR A 183 -1.82 -35.99 18.98
C TYR A 183 -2.38 -36.01 20.40
N ALA A 184 -3.03 -37.11 20.78
CA ALA A 184 -3.56 -37.28 22.12
C ALA A 184 -2.46 -37.09 23.18
N ALA A 185 -2.66 -36.13 24.07
CA ALA A 185 -1.80 -35.90 25.23
C ALA A 185 -2.41 -36.52 26.49
N GLU A 186 -1.56 -37.10 27.35
CA GLU A 186 -1.98 -37.68 28.64
C GLU A 186 -2.08 -36.63 29.76
N GLY A 187 -1.64 -35.40 29.51
CA GLY A 187 -1.60 -34.32 30.51
C GLY A 187 -2.84 -33.41 30.52
N PRO A 188 -3.01 -32.58 31.58
CA PRO A 188 -4.10 -31.62 31.70
C PRO A 188 -3.87 -30.32 30.90
N GLU A 189 -2.82 -30.28 30.07
CA GLU A 189 -2.40 -29.10 29.34
C GLU A 189 -3.32 -28.87 28.14
N LEU A 190 -3.75 -27.62 27.98
CA LEU A 190 -4.57 -27.21 26.83
C LEU A 190 -3.73 -27.34 25.56
N GLN A 191 -4.20 -28.12 24.61
CA GLN A 191 -3.54 -28.29 23.33
C GLN A 191 -3.97 -27.18 22.35
N ILE A 192 -3.12 -26.93 21.35
CA ILE A 192 -3.31 -25.81 20.42
C ILE A 192 -4.55 -25.99 19.51
N ASP A 193 -4.95 -27.24 19.22
CA ASP A 193 -6.20 -27.58 18.52
C ASP A 193 -7.46 -27.41 19.38
N GLN A 194 -7.29 -27.23 20.70
CA GLN A 194 -8.37 -26.96 21.65
C GLN A 194 -8.60 -25.46 21.86
N LEU A 195 -7.80 -24.60 21.21
CA LEU A 195 -8.00 -23.15 21.24
C LEU A 195 -9.28 -22.76 20.50
N GLY A 196 -10.11 -21.98 21.18
CA GLY A 196 -11.30 -21.37 20.57
C GLY A 196 -10.94 -20.28 19.55
N LEU A 197 -11.94 -19.87 18.76
CA LEU A 197 -11.78 -18.85 17.73
C LEU A 197 -11.18 -17.54 18.27
N ASP A 198 -11.59 -17.12 19.46
CA ASP A 198 -11.11 -15.88 20.08
C ASP A 198 -9.60 -15.94 20.36
N ALA A 199 -9.11 -17.07 20.86
CA ALA A 199 -7.67 -17.27 21.09
C ALA A 199 -6.88 -17.25 19.79
N TRP A 200 -7.41 -17.85 18.72
CA TRP A 200 -6.80 -17.79 17.39
C TRP A 200 -6.78 -16.38 16.80
N GLN A 201 -7.83 -15.60 17.02
CA GLN A 201 -7.87 -14.19 16.63
C GLN A 201 -6.85 -13.34 17.41
N GLU A 202 -6.58 -13.66 18.68
CA GLU A 202 -5.51 -13.01 19.44
C GLU A 202 -4.12 -13.35 18.88
N VAL A 203 -3.85 -14.62 18.57
CA VAL A 203 -2.59 -15.02 17.92
C VAL A 203 -2.40 -14.30 16.58
N ARG A 204 -3.50 -14.16 15.81
CA ARG A 204 -3.51 -13.49 14.50
C ARG A 204 -3.04 -12.03 14.55
N LYS A 205 -3.14 -11.35 15.69
CA LYS A 205 -2.64 -9.97 15.85
C LYS A 205 -1.11 -9.86 15.70
N PHE A 206 -0.40 -10.97 15.84
CA PHE A 206 1.07 -11.01 15.81
C PHE A 206 1.65 -11.60 14.52
N ILE A 207 0.81 -12.14 13.63
CA ILE A 207 1.25 -12.86 12.42
C ILE A 207 0.37 -12.46 11.25
N THR A 208 0.99 -12.01 10.17
CA THR A 208 0.36 -11.69 8.89
C THR A 208 0.43 -12.87 7.92
N VAL A 209 -0.33 -12.82 6.83
CA VAL A 209 -0.26 -13.85 5.78
C VAL A 209 1.12 -13.87 5.12
N ALA A 210 1.78 -12.72 5.06
CA ALA A 210 3.13 -12.57 4.50
C ALA A 210 4.22 -13.25 5.36
N ASP A 211 4.01 -13.34 6.67
CA ASP A 211 5.00 -13.93 7.60
C ASP A 211 5.12 -15.44 7.45
N VAL A 212 4.11 -16.10 6.87
CA VAL A 212 4.10 -17.54 6.63
C VAL A 212 4.87 -17.81 5.33
N LEU A 213 6.03 -18.44 5.43
CA LEU A 213 6.80 -18.84 4.27
C LEU A 213 6.12 -20.00 3.53
N ASP A 214 6.20 -20.00 2.21
CA ASP A 214 5.83 -21.18 1.44
C ASP A 214 6.85 -22.28 1.75
N GLY A 215 6.38 -23.47 2.11
CA GLY A 215 7.26 -24.60 2.33
C GLY A 215 8.05 -24.86 1.05
N SER A 216 9.39 -24.80 1.13
CA SER A 216 10.23 -25.35 0.07
C SER A 216 9.83 -26.80 -0.11
N GLU A 217 9.26 -27.15 -1.28
CA GLU A 217 8.96 -28.54 -1.62
C GLU A 217 10.23 -29.37 -1.39
N SER A 218 10.18 -30.27 -0.41
CA SER A 218 11.20 -31.27 -0.09
C SER A 218 10.70 -32.64 -0.50
#